data_AF-A0A433PL93-F1
#
_entry.id   AF-A0A433PL93-F1
#
_cell.length_a   1.000
_cell.length_b   1.000
_cell.length_c   1.000
_cell.angle_alpha   90.00
_cell.angle_beta   90.00
_cell.angle_gamma   90.00
#
_symmetry.space_group_name_H-M   'P 1'
#
loop_
_entity.id
_entity.type
_entity.pdbx_description
1 polymer ?
#
loop_
_entity_poly.entity_id
_entity_poly.type
_entity_poly.pdbx_seq_one_letter_code
_entity_poly.pdbx_strand_id
1 'polypeptide(L)'
;MAAAHAIIDPVATLEKVRSLYDAKLYPSAKFMAGMLLSALPKLNDKNASSIESETTVIFADCLFHNCEHRRAMTYYERALQTHKTAKNGKKRLEISDIEIRVKYARCCVHLHEYALARSVLEGIPDRLKTIEILSMLANLNEEMGDIKEHPHAIEAYISLLRHGLSFEEVSEYLLISDGGWIRTYIQAQANNIAFKYDEAIEAFQELSNLFKHNVDCLLSLADANLMINNTVQAYYLYSQAGCMQVLAWWRMTQSAAPFPLNGDLGSQDRPERGGRHGQIREPDQESGEEYLGQ
;
A
#
# COMPACT_ATOMS: atom_id res chain seq x y z
N MET A 1 -9.29 -18.45 -45.19
CA MET A 1 -8.19 -19.05 -44.38
C MET A 1 -6.79 -18.78 -44.95
N ALA A 2 -6.57 -18.67 -46.27
CA ALA A 2 -5.22 -18.51 -46.84
C ALA A 2 -4.46 -17.21 -46.46
N ALA A 3 -5.16 -16.11 -46.14
CA ALA A 3 -4.53 -14.78 -45.99
C ALA A 3 -3.59 -14.64 -44.78
N ALA A 4 -3.81 -15.34 -43.67
CA ALA A 4 -2.98 -15.18 -42.47
C ALA A 4 -1.57 -15.76 -42.63
N HIS A 5 -1.45 -16.90 -43.34
CA HIS A 5 -0.17 -17.58 -43.60
C HIS A 5 0.75 -16.80 -44.56
N ALA A 6 0.24 -15.74 -45.22
CA ALA A 6 1.01 -14.93 -46.16
C ALA A 6 1.67 -13.69 -45.52
N ILE A 7 1.37 -13.36 -44.25
CA ILE A 7 1.76 -12.08 -43.64
C ILE A 7 2.82 -12.26 -42.54
N ILE A 8 2.78 -13.36 -41.78
CA ILE A 8 3.68 -13.59 -40.64
C ILE A 8 4.14 -15.05 -40.65
N ASP A 9 5.44 -15.27 -40.83
CA ASP A 9 6.13 -16.52 -40.51
C ASP A 9 6.34 -16.58 -38.98
N PRO A 10 5.75 -17.54 -38.25
CA PRO A 10 5.88 -17.62 -36.80
C PRO A 10 7.31 -17.77 -36.30
N VAL A 11 8.13 -18.56 -36.98
CA VAL A 11 9.47 -18.92 -36.51
C VAL A 11 10.42 -17.74 -36.74
N ALA A 12 10.45 -17.21 -37.97
CA ALA A 12 11.28 -16.05 -38.29
C ALA A 12 10.84 -14.77 -37.55
N THR A 13 9.58 -14.68 -37.12
CA THR A 13 9.10 -13.57 -36.28
C THR A 13 9.52 -13.74 -34.82
N LEU A 14 9.46 -14.97 -34.27
CA LEU A 14 9.97 -15.25 -32.93
C LEU A 14 11.49 -14.98 -32.81
N GLU A 15 12.28 -15.32 -33.82
CA GLU A 15 13.72 -15.00 -33.84
C GLU A 15 13.99 -13.49 -33.81
N LYS A 16 13.20 -12.69 -34.52
CA LYS A 16 13.27 -11.21 -34.47
C LYS A 16 12.83 -10.68 -33.11
N VAL A 17 11.79 -11.26 -32.49
CA VAL A 17 11.34 -10.93 -31.14
C VAL A 17 12.45 -11.20 -30.12
N ARG A 18 13.11 -12.37 -30.18
CA ARG A 18 14.29 -12.71 -29.36
C ARG A 18 15.41 -11.68 -29.56
N SER A 19 15.80 -11.42 -30.80
CA SER A 19 16.88 -10.46 -31.10
C SER A 19 16.60 -9.05 -30.56
N LEU A 20 15.35 -8.56 -30.65
CA LEU A 20 14.93 -7.28 -30.06
C LEU A 20 14.94 -7.31 -28.52
N TYR A 21 14.55 -8.43 -27.93
CA TYR A 21 14.57 -8.64 -26.48
C TYR A 21 16.00 -8.70 -25.92
N ASP A 22 16.90 -9.43 -26.56
CA ASP A 22 18.32 -9.53 -26.20
C ASP A 22 19.02 -8.17 -26.33
N ALA A 23 18.64 -7.38 -27.34
CA ALA A 23 19.05 -5.98 -27.51
C ALA A 23 18.39 -5.00 -26.52
N LYS A 24 17.55 -5.48 -25.59
CA LYS A 24 16.79 -4.70 -24.59
C LYS A 24 15.84 -3.65 -25.18
N LEU A 25 15.41 -3.83 -26.43
CA LEU A 25 14.46 -2.96 -27.13
C LEU A 25 13.02 -3.36 -26.77
N TYR A 26 12.71 -3.37 -25.48
CA TYR A 26 11.46 -3.91 -24.92
C TYR A 26 10.18 -3.36 -25.56
N PRO A 27 10.03 -2.07 -25.91
CA PRO A 27 8.83 -1.57 -26.59
C PRO A 27 8.63 -2.19 -27.98
N SER A 28 9.71 -2.36 -28.75
CA SER A 28 9.69 -2.97 -30.09
C SER A 28 9.46 -4.48 -30.02
N ALA A 29 10.13 -5.16 -29.09
CA ALA A 29 9.90 -6.58 -28.81
C ALA A 29 8.44 -6.82 -28.37
N LYS A 30 7.89 -6.01 -27.45
CA LYS A 30 6.49 -6.07 -27.01
C LYS A 30 5.52 -5.94 -28.18
N PHE A 31 5.71 -4.93 -29.04
CA PHE A 31 4.85 -4.73 -30.20
C PHE A 31 4.86 -5.95 -31.14
N MET A 32 6.06 -6.43 -31.50
CA MET A 32 6.21 -7.56 -32.43
C MET A 32 5.70 -8.88 -31.83
N ALA A 33 5.96 -9.14 -30.54
CA ALA A 33 5.44 -10.31 -29.82
C ALA A 33 3.90 -10.27 -29.71
N GLY A 34 3.32 -9.10 -29.44
CA GLY A 34 1.85 -8.92 -29.42
C GLY A 34 1.19 -9.18 -30.77
N MET A 35 1.84 -8.75 -31.87
CA MET A 35 1.40 -9.07 -33.23
C MET A 35 1.46 -10.57 -33.53
N LEU A 36 2.55 -11.24 -33.13
CA LEU A 36 2.72 -12.68 -33.29
C LEU A 36 1.66 -13.47 -32.48
N LEU A 37 1.46 -13.16 -31.20
CA LEU A 37 0.43 -13.77 -30.35
C LEU A 37 -0.99 -13.59 -30.91
N SER A 38 -1.26 -12.48 -31.60
CA SER A 38 -2.55 -12.19 -32.24
C SER A 38 -2.76 -12.92 -33.59
N ALA A 39 -1.67 -13.44 -34.18
CA ALA A 39 -1.68 -14.20 -35.42
C ALA A 39 -1.69 -15.71 -35.19
N LEU A 40 -0.97 -16.21 -34.18
CA LEU A 40 -0.81 -17.64 -33.89
C LEU A 40 -2.13 -18.46 -33.87
N PRO A 41 -3.25 -18.02 -33.24
CA PRO A 41 -4.51 -18.79 -33.26
C PRO A 41 -5.13 -18.98 -34.65
N LYS A 42 -4.66 -18.24 -35.66
CA LYS A 42 -5.12 -18.29 -37.07
C LYS A 42 -4.20 -19.14 -37.96
N LEU A 43 -3.10 -19.64 -37.40
CA LEU A 43 -2.06 -20.40 -38.09
C LEU A 43 -2.13 -21.84 -37.59
N ASN A 44 -2.43 -22.77 -38.49
CA ASN A 44 -2.63 -24.19 -38.15
C ASN A 44 -1.29 -24.93 -38.11
N ASP A 45 -0.35 -24.39 -37.33
CA ASP A 45 1.02 -24.89 -37.21
C ASP A 45 1.13 -25.88 -36.04
N LYS A 46 1.83 -26.99 -36.28
CA LYS A 46 2.16 -28.00 -35.25
C LYS A 46 3.02 -27.41 -34.13
N ASN A 47 3.81 -26.38 -34.44
CA ASN A 47 4.68 -25.70 -33.49
C ASN A 47 3.99 -24.53 -32.77
N ALA A 48 2.74 -24.18 -33.13
CA ALA A 48 2.05 -22.98 -32.65
C ALA A 48 2.04 -22.87 -31.12
N SER A 49 1.77 -23.96 -30.39
CA SER A 49 1.73 -23.97 -28.91
C SER A 49 3.10 -23.71 -28.27
N SER A 50 4.18 -24.21 -28.86
CA SER A 50 5.55 -23.97 -28.39
C SER A 50 5.95 -22.51 -28.61
N ILE A 51 5.68 -21.99 -29.81
CA ILE A 51 5.95 -20.61 -30.19
C ILE A 51 5.08 -19.65 -29.35
N GLU A 52 3.82 -20.00 -29.08
CA GLU A 52 2.90 -19.22 -28.25
C GLU A 52 3.42 -19.12 -26.82
N SER A 53 3.82 -20.25 -26.20
CA SER A 53 4.34 -20.24 -24.83
C SER A 53 5.57 -19.34 -24.70
N GLU A 54 6.57 -19.51 -25.57
CA GLU A 54 7.78 -18.69 -25.53
C GLU A 54 7.51 -17.21 -25.83
N THR A 55 6.72 -16.90 -26.86
CA THR A 55 6.34 -15.51 -27.18
C THR A 55 5.56 -14.87 -26.03
N THR A 56 4.75 -15.65 -25.30
CA THR A 56 4.00 -15.19 -24.12
C THR A 56 4.95 -14.81 -22.99
N VAL A 57 6.01 -15.59 -22.73
CA VAL A 57 7.02 -15.26 -21.72
C VAL A 57 7.77 -13.98 -22.10
N ILE A 58 8.27 -13.87 -23.33
CA ILE A 58 8.99 -12.66 -23.80
C ILE A 58 8.08 -11.42 -23.75
N PHE A 59 6.80 -11.56 -24.11
CA PHE A 59 5.82 -10.46 -24.02
C PHE A 59 5.58 -10.03 -22.55
N ALA A 60 5.53 -10.98 -21.62
CA ALA A 60 5.42 -10.71 -20.19
C ALA A 60 6.69 -10.05 -19.62
N ASP A 61 7.89 -10.47 -20.04
CA ASP A 61 9.15 -9.81 -19.69
C ASP A 61 9.16 -8.34 -20.18
N CYS A 62 8.71 -8.09 -21.42
CA CYS A 62 8.64 -6.74 -21.96
C CYS A 62 7.58 -5.87 -21.25
N LEU A 63 6.46 -6.46 -20.78
CA LEU A 63 5.50 -5.75 -19.91
C LEU A 63 6.11 -5.41 -18.54
N PHE A 64 6.88 -6.33 -17.95
CA PHE A 64 7.58 -6.11 -16.68
C PHE A 64 8.58 -4.96 -16.78
N HIS A 65 9.41 -4.92 -17.82
CA HIS A 65 10.35 -3.82 -18.07
C HIS A 65 9.67 -2.48 -18.41
N ASN A 66 8.40 -2.50 -18.80
CA ASN A 66 7.55 -1.32 -19.02
C ASN A 66 6.78 -0.89 -17.75
N CYS A 67 7.07 -1.48 -16.58
CA CYS A 67 6.35 -1.28 -15.31
C CYS A 67 4.86 -1.69 -15.33
N GLU A 68 4.43 -2.47 -16.32
CA GLU A 68 3.05 -2.95 -16.45
C GLU A 68 2.83 -4.25 -15.65
N HIS A 69 3.29 -4.29 -14.39
CA HIS A 69 3.48 -5.51 -13.60
C HIS A 69 2.22 -6.38 -13.48
N ARG A 70 1.04 -5.78 -13.22
CA ARG A 70 -0.23 -6.53 -13.12
C ARG A 70 -0.66 -7.16 -14.45
N ARG A 71 -0.31 -6.54 -15.58
CA ARG A 71 -0.51 -7.14 -16.91
C ARG A 71 0.49 -8.27 -17.13
N ALA A 72 1.77 -8.09 -16.77
CA ALA A 72 2.79 -9.12 -16.92
C ALA A 72 2.41 -10.42 -16.19
N MET A 73 1.85 -10.34 -14.97
CA MET A 73 1.32 -11.49 -14.23
C MET A 73 0.32 -12.32 -15.03
N THR A 74 -0.66 -11.69 -15.69
CA THR A 74 -1.67 -12.39 -16.50
C THR A 74 -1.05 -13.18 -17.65
N TYR A 75 0.02 -12.68 -18.26
CA TYR A 75 0.74 -13.40 -19.33
C TYR A 75 1.65 -14.51 -18.79
N TYR A 76 2.33 -14.32 -17.65
CA TYR A 76 3.05 -15.40 -16.98
C TYR A 76 2.12 -16.54 -16.52
N GLU A 77 0.94 -16.22 -15.99
CA GLU A 77 -0.11 -17.20 -15.68
C GLU A 77 -0.55 -17.98 -16.92
N ARG A 78 -0.80 -17.28 -18.04
CA ARG A 78 -1.13 -17.92 -19.32
C ARG A 78 -0.03 -18.88 -19.78
N ALA A 79 1.24 -18.48 -19.71
CA ALA A 79 2.36 -19.37 -20.03
C ALA A 79 2.35 -20.63 -19.13
N LEU A 80 2.23 -20.46 -17.81
CA LEU A 80 2.12 -21.58 -16.85
C LEU A 80 0.89 -22.47 -17.08
N GLN A 81 -0.19 -21.96 -17.69
CA GLN A 81 -1.36 -22.76 -18.07
C GLN A 81 -1.07 -23.58 -19.34
N THR A 82 -0.45 -23.00 -20.37
CA THR A 82 -0.04 -23.70 -21.60
C THR A 82 0.92 -24.86 -21.31
N HIS A 83 1.87 -24.68 -20.38
CA HIS A 83 2.76 -25.77 -19.95
C HIS A 83 2.03 -26.93 -19.24
N LYS A 84 0.90 -26.65 -18.55
CA LYS A 84 0.08 -27.69 -17.89
C LYS A 84 -0.78 -28.48 -18.88
N THR A 85 -1.39 -27.83 -19.86
CA THR A 85 -2.32 -28.50 -20.80
C THR A 85 -1.59 -29.39 -21.81
N ALA A 86 -0.33 -29.08 -22.15
CA ALA A 86 0.49 -29.88 -23.05
C ALA A 86 0.93 -31.25 -22.49
N LYS A 87 0.78 -31.50 -21.17
CA LYS A 87 1.38 -32.68 -20.49
C LYS A 87 0.37 -33.37 -19.57
N ASN A 88 -0.25 -34.44 -20.08
CA ASN A 88 -1.23 -35.28 -19.38
C ASN A 88 -0.75 -35.75 -17.98
N GLY A 89 -1.15 -35.03 -16.93
CA GLY A 89 -1.24 -35.48 -15.54
C GLY A 89 0.06 -35.64 -14.73
N LYS A 90 1.24 -35.72 -15.34
CA LYS A 90 2.51 -35.88 -14.59
C LYS A 90 3.09 -34.53 -14.16
N LYS A 91 2.88 -34.18 -12.88
CA LYS A 91 3.43 -33.00 -12.17
C LYS A 91 4.98 -33.02 -12.05
N ARG A 92 5.71 -32.96 -13.16
CA ARG A 92 7.15 -32.64 -13.15
C ARG A 92 7.31 -31.18 -13.56
N LEU A 93 7.60 -30.33 -12.57
CA LEU A 93 7.97 -28.94 -12.82
C LEU A 93 9.28 -28.90 -13.61
N GLU A 94 9.29 -28.13 -14.69
CA GLU A 94 10.47 -27.89 -15.50
C GLU A 94 11.20 -26.62 -15.07
N ILE A 95 12.45 -26.48 -15.51
CA ILE A 95 13.29 -25.31 -15.18
C ILE A 95 12.61 -24.02 -15.69
N SER A 96 11.99 -24.08 -16.87
CA SER A 96 11.17 -22.98 -17.41
C SER A 96 9.98 -22.62 -16.52
N ASP A 97 9.28 -23.59 -15.91
CA ASP A 97 8.15 -23.30 -15.01
C ASP A 97 8.62 -22.58 -13.75
N ILE A 98 9.82 -22.93 -13.27
CA ILE A 98 10.45 -22.32 -12.10
C ILE A 98 10.88 -20.88 -12.41
N GLU A 99 11.54 -20.65 -13.55
CA GLU A 99 11.91 -19.31 -14.02
C GLU A 99 10.68 -18.41 -14.19
N ILE A 100 9.60 -18.90 -14.80
CA ILE A 100 8.35 -18.14 -14.96
C ILE A 100 7.71 -17.83 -13.60
N ARG A 101 7.77 -18.75 -12.62
CA ARG A 101 7.29 -18.48 -11.25
C ARG A 101 8.12 -17.44 -10.52
N VAL A 102 9.44 -17.44 -10.69
CA VAL A 102 10.32 -16.39 -10.13
C VAL A 102 10.00 -15.04 -10.76
N LYS A 103 9.84 -14.98 -12.09
CA LYS A 103 9.41 -13.76 -12.80
C LYS A 103 8.03 -13.27 -12.33
N TYR A 104 7.08 -14.17 -12.11
CA TYR A 104 5.77 -13.85 -11.54
C TYR A 104 5.88 -13.31 -10.09
N ALA A 105 6.66 -13.96 -9.23
CA ALA A 105 6.88 -13.51 -7.86
C ALA A 105 7.53 -12.10 -7.80
N ARG A 106 8.44 -11.78 -8.73
CA ARG A 106 8.97 -10.42 -8.89
C ARG A 106 7.86 -9.40 -9.24
N CYS A 107 6.88 -9.76 -10.09
CA CYS A 107 5.72 -8.89 -10.32
C CYS A 107 4.91 -8.65 -9.04
N CYS A 108 4.68 -9.70 -8.24
CA CYS A 108 3.97 -9.59 -6.97
C CYS A 108 4.70 -8.65 -6.00
N VAL A 109 6.03 -8.76 -5.88
CA VAL A 109 6.87 -7.83 -5.08
C VAL A 109 6.71 -6.38 -5.54
N HIS A 110 6.75 -6.11 -6.85
CA HIS A 110 6.53 -4.77 -7.41
C HIS A 110 5.09 -4.23 -7.25
N LEU A 111 4.14 -5.08 -6.86
CA LEU A 111 2.75 -4.71 -6.55
C LEU A 111 2.44 -4.80 -5.04
N HIS A 112 3.45 -5.05 -4.21
CA HIS A 112 3.35 -5.30 -2.77
C HIS A 112 2.45 -6.50 -2.38
N GLU A 113 2.19 -7.42 -3.31
CA GLU A 113 1.45 -8.67 -3.09
C GLU A 113 2.37 -9.76 -2.49
N TYR A 114 3.07 -9.45 -1.39
CA TYR A 114 4.12 -10.30 -0.82
C TYR A 114 3.63 -11.69 -0.39
N ALA A 115 2.40 -11.79 0.14
CA ALA A 115 1.80 -13.08 0.50
C ALA A 115 1.62 -14.00 -0.72
N LEU A 116 1.26 -13.43 -1.87
CA LEU A 116 1.16 -14.17 -3.14
C LEU A 116 2.55 -14.54 -3.67
N ALA A 117 3.53 -13.61 -3.58
CA ALA A 117 4.91 -13.87 -3.95
C ALA A 117 5.49 -15.08 -3.17
N ARG A 118 5.32 -15.08 -1.84
CA ARG A 118 5.75 -16.16 -0.94
C ARG A 118 5.06 -17.48 -1.29
N SER A 119 3.73 -17.49 -1.42
CA SER A 119 2.95 -18.69 -1.81
C SER A 119 3.42 -19.32 -3.13
N VAL A 120 3.72 -18.50 -4.15
CA VAL A 120 4.21 -18.98 -5.46
C VAL A 120 5.60 -19.63 -5.37
N LEU A 121 6.49 -19.06 -4.54
CA LEU A 121 7.86 -19.56 -4.34
C LEU A 121 7.93 -20.77 -3.40
N GLU A 122 7.11 -20.81 -2.35
CA GLU A 122 6.96 -21.97 -1.46
C GLU A 122 6.37 -23.18 -2.22
N GLY A 123 5.51 -22.93 -3.22
CA GLY A 123 4.99 -23.95 -4.12
C GLY A 123 6.03 -24.61 -5.06
N ILE A 124 7.31 -24.25 -4.96
CA ILE A 124 8.44 -24.88 -5.66
C ILE A 124 9.09 -25.91 -4.71
N PRO A 125 9.25 -27.19 -5.10
CA PRO A 125 9.88 -28.20 -4.24
C PRO A 125 11.32 -27.83 -3.86
N ASP A 126 11.74 -28.08 -2.61
CA ASP A 126 13.03 -27.61 -2.07
C ASP A 126 14.25 -28.01 -2.91
N ARG A 127 14.26 -29.24 -3.44
CA ARG A 127 15.31 -29.75 -4.36
C ARG A 127 15.46 -28.96 -5.67
N LEU A 128 14.53 -28.06 -5.98
CA LEU A 128 14.49 -27.20 -7.17
C LEU A 128 14.58 -25.71 -6.81
N LYS A 129 14.62 -25.34 -5.53
CA LYS A 129 14.84 -23.95 -5.10
C LYS A 129 16.31 -23.58 -5.36
N THR A 130 16.52 -22.59 -6.20
CA THR A 130 17.83 -21.98 -6.44
C THR A 130 18.18 -21.03 -5.29
N ILE A 131 19.45 -20.61 -5.20
CA ILE A 131 19.90 -19.59 -4.24
C ILE A 131 19.08 -18.29 -4.40
N GLU A 132 18.71 -17.94 -5.62
CA GLU A 132 17.83 -16.80 -5.91
C GLU A 132 16.45 -16.94 -5.26
N ILE A 133 15.81 -18.10 -5.36
CA ILE A 133 14.51 -18.37 -4.73
C ILE A 133 14.62 -18.31 -3.21
N LEU A 134 15.68 -18.89 -2.64
CA LEU A 134 15.92 -18.87 -1.20
C LEU A 134 16.19 -17.45 -0.68
N SER A 135 16.96 -16.65 -1.40
CA SER A 135 17.17 -15.23 -1.05
C SER A 135 15.89 -14.41 -1.19
N MET A 136 15.08 -14.64 -2.22
CA MET A 136 13.81 -13.93 -2.39
C MET A 136 12.81 -14.30 -1.29
N LEU A 137 12.76 -15.57 -0.87
CA LEU A 137 11.97 -16.02 0.29
C LEU A 137 12.49 -15.43 1.61
N ALA A 138 13.82 -15.36 1.81
CA ALA A 138 14.39 -14.72 3.00
C ALA A 138 14.00 -13.24 3.09
N ASN A 139 14.19 -12.48 2.01
CA ASN A 139 13.79 -11.07 1.97
C ASN A 139 12.27 -10.90 2.17
N LEU A 140 11.44 -11.76 1.57
CA LEU A 140 9.99 -11.75 1.80
C LEU A 140 9.61 -12.06 3.25
N ASN A 141 10.37 -12.91 3.94
CA ASN A 141 10.14 -13.24 5.34
C ASN A 141 10.65 -12.15 6.30
N GLU A 142 11.70 -11.41 5.92
CA GLU A 142 12.15 -10.20 6.63
C GLU A 142 11.13 -9.06 6.48
N GLU A 143 10.67 -8.78 5.26
CA GLU A 143 9.68 -7.72 4.95
C GLU A 143 8.29 -8.01 5.54
N MET A 144 7.87 -9.27 5.59
CA MET A 144 6.59 -9.67 6.21
C MET A 144 6.70 -9.85 7.73
N GLY A 145 7.89 -10.20 8.22
CA GLY A 145 8.09 -10.88 9.50
C GLY A 145 7.42 -12.26 9.52
N ASP A 146 8.12 -13.33 9.94
CA ASP A 146 7.45 -14.60 10.24
C ASP A 146 6.73 -14.52 11.61
N ILE A 147 5.65 -13.74 11.60
CA ILE A 147 4.77 -13.42 12.75
C ILE A 147 4.33 -14.67 13.53
N LYS A 148 4.22 -15.81 12.86
CA LYS A 148 3.87 -17.10 13.49
C LYS A 148 4.95 -17.63 14.44
N GLU A 149 6.22 -17.33 14.18
CA GLU A 149 7.34 -17.68 15.07
C GLU A 149 7.55 -16.60 16.14
N HIS A 150 7.16 -15.36 15.84
CA HIS A 150 7.34 -14.19 16.71
C HIS A 150 6.02 -13.39 16.91
N PRO A 151 5.02 -13.94 17.63
CA PRO A 151 3.69 -13.31 17.80
C PRO A 151 3.70 -11.99 18.60
N HIS A 152 4.86 -11.61 19.15
CA HIS A 152 5.07 -10.34 19.85
C HIS A 152 5.75 -9.27 18.97
N ALA A 153 6.02 -9.56 17.69
CA ALA A 153 6.66 -8.63 16.75
C ALA A 153 5.68 -7.56 16.24
N ILE A 154 5.25 -6.66 17.13
CA ILE A 154 4.22 -5.62 16.87
C ILE A 154 4.51 -4.82 15.58
N GLU A 155 5.78 -4.51 15.32
CA GLU A 155 6.22 -3.79 14.10
C GLU A 155 5.86 -4.53 12.81
N ALA A 156 5.96 -5.86 12.76
CA ALA A 156 5.58 -6.65 11.58
C ALA A 156 4.06 -6.54 11.30
N TYR A 157 3.22 -6.62 12.34
CA TYR A 157 1.78 -6.43 12.21
C TYR A 157 1.42 -5.01 11.71
N ILE A 158 2.10 -3.97 12.19
CA ILE A 158 1.92 -2.59 11.70
C ILE A 158 2.37 -2.46 10.24
N SER A 159 3.48 -3.10 9.87
CA SER A 159 3.96 -3.14 8.50
C SER A 159 2.96 -3.81 7.55
N LEU A 160 2.31 -4.91 7.95
CA LEU A 160 1.23 -5.53 7.16
C LEU A 160 0.05 -4.56 6.91
N LEU A 161 -0.38 -3.83 7.95
CA LEU A 161 -1.45 -2.83 7.82
C LEU A 161 -1.05 -1.69 6.88
N ARG A 162 0.20 -1.21 6.94
CA ARG A 162 0.73 -0.19 6.02
C ARG A 162 0.80 -0.66 4.56
N HIS A 163 0.94 -1.97 4.33
CA HIS A 163 0.90 -2.58 3.00
C HIS A 163 -0.53 -2.94 2.53
N GLY A 164 -1.56 -2.58 3.30
CA GLY A 164 -2.95 -2.61 2.86
C GLY A 164 -3.74 -3.87 3.24
N LEU A 165 -3.21 -4.75 4.10
CA LEU A 165 -4.02 -5.82 4.70
C LEU A 165 -5.03 -5.21 5.68
N SER A 166 -6.21 -5.83 5.78
CA SER A 166 -7.23 -5.40 6.73
C SER A 166 -6.91 -5.86 8.16
N PHE A 167 -7.49 -5.20 9.17
CA PHE A 167 -7.31 -5.64 10.56
C PHE A 167 -7.86 -7.05 10.77
N GLU A 168 -8.96 -7.41 10.12
CA GLU A 168 -9.56 -8.75 10.21
C GLU A 168 -8.55 -9.82 9.81
N GLU A 169 -7.91 -9.66 8.64
CA GLU A 169 -6.85 -10.55 8.13
C GLU A 169 -5.65 -10.60 9.08
N VAL A 170 -5.17 -9.45 9.56
CA VAL A 170 -4.04 -9.36 10.49
C VAL A 170 -4.37 -10.00 11.85
N SER A 171 -5.64 -9.94 12.27
CA SER A 171 -6.09 -10.46 13.57
C SER A 171 -6.14 -11.99 13.66
N GLU A 172 -6.17 -12.72 12.52
CA GLU A 172 -6.04 -14.19 12.50
C GLU A 172 -4.66 -14.66 13.00
N TYR A 173 -3.64 -13.79 12.91
CA TYR A 173 -2.27 -14.07 13.34
C TYR A 173 -1.98 -13.65 14.79
N LEU A 174 -2.97 -13.14 15.53
CA LEU A 174 -2.80 -12.70 16.92
C LEU A 174 -3.16 -13.79 17.91
N LEU A 175 -2.27 -14.05 18.87
CA LEU A 175 -2.56 -14.93 19.99
C LEU A 175 -3.50 -14.24 20.99
N ILE A 176 -4.52 -14.98 21.43
CA ILE A 176 -5.56 -14.47 22.35
C ILE A 176 -5.03 -14.37 23.80
N SER A 177 -3.87 -14.96 24.09
CA SER A 177 -3.36 -15.19 25.46
C SER A 177 -2.96 -13.93 26.24
N ASP A 178 -2.61 -12.84 25.56
CA ASP A 178 -1.77 -11.80 26.17
C ASP A 178 -2.56 -10.59 26.68
N GLY A 179 -3.78 -10.83 27.18
CA GLY A 179 -4.64 -9.80 27.78
C GLY A 179 -5.26 -8.82 26.78
N GLY A 180 -5.25 -9.13 25.48
CA GLY A 180 -5.96 -8.40 24.43
C GLY A 180 -5.38 -7.04 24.01
N TRP A 181 -4.54 -6.40 24.83
CA TRP A 181 -4.03 -5.05 24.56
C TRP A 181 -3.20 -4.94 23.26
N ILE A 182 -2.45 -5.99 22.88
CA ILE A 182 -1.73 -6.04 21.60
C ILE A 182 -2.72 -5.93 20.43
N ARG A 183 -3.84 -6.64 20.51
CA ARG A 183 -4.92 -6.61 19.52
C ARG A 183 -5.58 -5.23 19.46
N THR A 184 -5.83 -4.59 20.61
CA THR A 184 -6.33 -3.21 20.66
C THR A 184 -5.34 -2.21 20.05
N TYR A 185 -4.04 -2.37 20.29
CA TYR A 185 -3.01 -1.48 19.73
C TYR A 185 -2.89 -1.60 18.20
N ILE A 186 -2.91 -2.84 17.68
CA ILE A 186 -2.90 -3.09 16.24
C ILE A 186 -4.21 -2.61 15.59
N GLN A 187 -5.36 -2.75 16.26
CA GLN A 187 -6.64 -2.18 15.80
C GLN A 187 -6.59 -0.65 15.75
N ALA A 188 -6.00 0.01 16.76
CA ALA A 188 -5.85 1.46 16.80
C ALA A 188 -4.93 1.96 15.66
N GLN A 189 -3.81 1.28 15.41
CA GLN A 189 -2.93 1.57 14.27
C GLN A 189 -3.63 1.33 12.93
N ALA A 190 -4.44 0.27 12.79
CA ALA A 190 -5.24 0.01 11.59
C ALA A 190 -6.25 1.13 11.32
N ASN A 191 -6.95 1.60 12.36
CA ASN A 191 -7.88 2.74 12.26
C ASN A 191 -7.15 4.02 11.86
N ASN A 192 -5.98 4.29 12.47
CA ASN A 192 -5.15 5.46 12.17
C ASN A 192 -4.67 5.47 10.69
N ILE A 193 -4.20 4.33 10.19
CA ILE A 193 -3.81 4.14 8.77
C ILE A 193 -5.03 4.27 7.83
N ALA A 194 -6.21 3.82 8.25
CA ALA A 194 -7.46 3.91 7.52
C ALA A 194 -8.15 5.29 7.60
N PHE A 195 -7.50 6.32 8.16
CA PHE A 195 -8.04 7.67 8.37
C PHE A 195 -9.27 7.73 9.30
N LYS A 196 -9.51 6.66 10.09
CA LYS A 196 -10.56 6.53 11.10
C LYS A 196 -10.06 7.04 12.44
N TYR A 197 -9.82 8.35 12.50
CA TYR A 197 -9.09 8.95 13.62
C TYR A 197 -9.88 8.96 14.93
N ASP A 198 -11.21 9.07 14.90
CA ASP A 198 -12.04 9.04 16.11
C ASP A 198 -11.96 7.65 16.78
N GLU A 199 -12.14 6.57 16.00
CA GLU A 199 -12.01 5.19 16.50
C GLU A 199 -10.56 4.81 16.87
N ALA A 200 -9.57 5.47 16.26
CA ALA A 200 -8.16 5.32 16.67
C ALA A 200 -7.90 6.01 18.02
N ILE A 201 -8.45 7.21 18.23
CA ILE A 201 -8.33 7.97 19.48
C ILE A 201 -8.94 7.20 20.64
N GLU A 202 -10.16 6.67 20.51
CA GLU A 202 -10.80 5.88 21.56
C GLU A 202 -9.93 4.68 21.99
N ALA A 203 -9.43 3.92 21.03
CA ALA A 203 -8.60 2.73 21.28
C ALA A 203 -7.20 3.08 21.86
N PHE A 204 -6.54 4.12 21.35
CA PHE A 204 -5.28 4.60 21.95
C PHE A 204 -5.49 5.20 23.33
N GLN A 205 -6.65 5.81 23.60
CA GLN A 205 -6.97 6.38 24.90
C GLN A 205 -7.24 5.29 25.95
N GLU A 206 -7.93 4.20 25.59
CA GLU A 206 -8.02 2.98 26.41
C GLU A 206 -6.62 2.44 26.78
N LEU A 207 -5.75 2.29 25.80
CA LEU A 207 -4.37 1.83 26.01
C LEU A 207 -3.54 2.79 26.85
N SER A 208 -3.74 4.11 26.70
CA SER A 208 -3.08 5.12 27.53
C SER A 208 -3.54 5.05 29.00
N ASN A 209 -4.79 4.65 29.26
CA ASN A 209 -5.29 4.46 30.62
C ASN A 209 -4.69 3.21 31.29
N LEU A 210 -4.47 2.14 30.51
CA LEU A 210 -3.78 0.92 30.94
C LEU A 210 -2.26 1.16 31.14
N PHE A 211 -1.62 1.89 30.22
CA PHE A 211 -0.17 2.12 30.19
C PHE A 211 0.18 3.62 30.21
N LYS A 212 -0.14 4.30 31.32
CA LYS A 212 -0.10 5.77 31.53
C LYS A 212 1.17 6.53 31.15
N HIS A 213 2.29 5.83 30.97
CA HIS A 213 3.59 6.40 30.63
C HIS A 213 4.26 5.73 29.42
N ASN A 214 3.52 4.94 28.62
CA ASN A 214 4.06 4.43 27.37
C ASN A 214 4.14 5.56 26.33
N VAL A 215 5.36 5.84 25.87
CA VAL A 215 5.65 6.95 24.95
C VAL A 215 4.98 6.74 23.59
N ASP A 216 5.05 5.54 23.03
CA ASP A 216 4.52 5.23 21.69
C ASP A 216 3.00 5.37 21.59
N CYS A 217 2.27 4.97 22.64
CA CYS A 217 0.83 5.18 22.78
C CYS A 217 0.48 6.68 22.92
N LEU A 218 1.25 7.43 23.72
CA LEU A 218 1.04 8.88 23.87
C LEU A 218 1.32 9.63 22.57
N LEU A 219 2.36 9.24 21.82
CA LEU A 219 2.66 9.79 20.49
C LEU A 219 1.58 9.43 19.47
N SER A 220 1.18 8.16 19.37
CA SER A 220 0.13 7.74 18.43
C SER A 220 -1.22 8.40 18.72
N LEU A 221 -1.56 8.60 19.99
CA LEU A 221 -2.75 9.35 20.42
C LEU A 221 -2.63 10.85 20.08
N ALA A 222 -1.44 11.44 20.24
CA ALA A 222 -1.18 12.83 19.91
C ALA A 222 -1.26 13.08 18.39
N ASP A 223 -0.66 12.19 17.59
CA ASP A 223 -0.73 12.20 16.12
C ASP A 223 -2.19 12.13 15.65
N ALA A 224 -2.98 11.19 16.16
CA ALA A 224 -4.40 11.07 15.79
C ALA A 224 -5.22 12.31 16.20
N ASN A 225 -4.97 12.86 17.40
CA ASN A 225 -5.59 14.14 17.83
C ASN A 225 -5.17 15.32 16.94
N LEU A 226 -3.94 15.32 16.43
CA LEU A 226 -3.44 16.34 15.52
C LEU A 226 -4.12 16.27 14.15
N MET A 227 -4.39 15.06 13.64
CA MET A 227 -5.10 14.84 12.37
C MET A 227 -6.56 15.31 12.40
N ILE A 228 -7.24 15.23 13.56
CA ILE A 228 -8.57 15.85 13.77
C ILE A 228 -8.50 17.33 14.22
N ASN A 229 -7.33 17.96 14.16
CA ASN A 229 -7.08 19.35 14.55
C ASN A 229 -7.32 19.67 16.04
N ASN A 230 -7.35 18.66 16.93
CA ASN A 230 -7.40 18.84 18.39
C ASN A 230 -5.99 19.17 18.94
N THR A 231 -5.47 20.32 18.50
CA THR A 231 -4.08 20.75 18.76
C THR A 231 -3.75 20.96 20.23
N VAL A 232 -4.75 21.27 21.09
CA VAL A 232 -4.55 21.44 22.54
C VAL A 232 -4.30 20.10 23.22
N GLN A 233 -5.09 19.08 22.88
CA GLN A 233 -4.91 17.73 23.42
C GLN A 233 -3.61 17.10 22.91
N ALA A 234 -3.34 17.23 21.60
CA ALA A 234 -2.06 16.80 21.03
C ALA A 234 -0.87 17.46 21.75
N TYR A 235 -0.93 18.78 22.02
CA TYR A 235 0.09 19.49 22.77
C TYR A 235 0.37 18.88 24.15
N TYR A 236 -0.69 18.63 24.93
CA TYR A 236 -0.57 18.03 26.26
C TYR A 236 0.09 16.64 26.19
N LEU A 237 -0.31 15.81 25.22
CA LEU A 237 0.20 14.46 25.04
C LEU A 237 1.67 14.43 24.59
N TYR A 238 2.08 15.24 23.60
CA TYR A 238 3.49 15.37 23.24
C TYR A 238 4.34 15.92 24.39
N SER A 239 3.79 16.82 25.22
CA SER A 239 4.46 17.29 26.44
C SER A 239 4.63 16.17 27.47
N GLN A 240 3.61 15.32 27.64
CA GLN A 240 3.67 14.14 28.54
C GLN A 240 4.66 13.08 28.03
N ALA A 241 4.81 12.93 26.71
CA ALA A 241 5.80 12.08 26.06
C ALA A 241 7.23 12.67 26.06
N GLY A 242 7.41 13.95 26.41
CA GLY A 242 8.69 14.66 26.34
C GLY A 242 9.11 15.10 24.91
N CYS A 243 8.24 14.91 23.91
CA CYS A 243 8.54 15.09 22.48
C CYS A 243 8.12 16.46 21.92
N MET A 244 8.27 17.52 22.71
CA MET A 244 7.84 18.89 22.38
C MET A 244 8.39 19.46 21.05
N GLN A 245 9.49 18.92 20.53
CA GLN A 245 10.09 19.35 19.27
C GLN A 245 9.24 18.97 18.03
N VAL A 246 8.42 17.91 18.12
CA VAL A 246 7.58 17.43 17.00
C VAL A 246 6.55 18.48 16.57
N LEU A 247 5.91 19.14 17.53
CA LEU A 247 4.95 20.22 17.28
C LEU A 247 5.59 21.47 16.68
N ALA A 248 6.84 21.78 17.04
CA ALA A 248 7.56 22.90 16.45
C ALA A 248 7.77 22.66 14.95
N TRP A 249 8.12 21.42 14.57
CA TRP A 249 8.27 21.01 13.17
C TRP A 249 6.94 21.08 12.40
N TRP A 250 5.84 20.57 12.98
CA TRP A 250 4.51 20.60 12.33
C TRP A 250 3.93 22.02 12.20
N ARG A 251 4.13 22.91 13.20
CA ARG A 251 3.75 24.32 13.06
C ARG A 251 4.58 25.04 11.98
N MET A 252 5.86 24.69 11.83
CA MET A 252 6.68 25.23 10.75
C MET A 252 6.18 24.77 9.38
N THR A 253 5.83 23.50 9.19
CA THR A 253 5.30 23.00 7.91
C THR A 253 3.93 23.61 7.57
N GLN A 254 3.04 23.84 8.55
CA GLN A 254 1.81 24.60 8.32
C GLN A 254 2.06 26.07 7.94
N SER A 255 3.02 26.75 8.57
CA SER A 255 3.37 28.13 8.20
C SER A 255 4.13 28.25 6.87
N ALA A 256 4.67 27.14 6.36
CA ALA A 256 5.39 27.07 5.10
C ALA A 256 4.50 26.71 3.90
N ALA A 257 3.20 26.46 4.09
CA ALA A 257 2.26 26.30 3.00
C ALA A 257 2.11 27.63 2.23
N PRO A 258 2.42 27.70 0.93
CA PRO A 258 2.32 28.93 0.18
C PRO A 258 0.85 29.30 -0.03
N PHE A 259 0.43 30.44 0.53
CA PHE A 259 -0.85 31.05 0.21
C PHE A 259 -0.98 31.26 -1.32
N PRO A 260 -2.03 30.75 -1.98
CA PRO A 260 -2.38 31.22 -3.31
C PRO A 260 -2.86 32.68 -3.19
N LEU A 261 -2.08 33.60 -3.74
CA LEU A 261 -2.41 35.02 -3.77
C LEU A 261 -3.59 35.29 -4.73
N ASN A 262 -4.68 35.81 -4.15
CA ASN A 262 -5.80 36.51 -4.78
C ASN A 262 -6.75 35.74 -5.71
N GLY A 263 -8.06 35.85 -5.42
CA GLY A 263 -9.16 35.38 -6.25
C GLY A 263 -10.53 35.45 -5.55
N ASP A 264 -11.09 36.66 -5.44
CA ASP A 264 -12.49 36.98 -5.12
C ASP A 264 -13.20 36.25 -3.95
N LEU A 265 -13.20 36.90 -2.77
CA LEU A 265 -14.30 36.78 -1.80
C LEU A 265 -15.36 37.85 -2.07
N GLY A 266 -16.27 37.55 -3.00
CA GLY A 266 -17.47 38.37 -3.23
C GLY A 266 -18.47 38.23 -2.08
N SER A 267 -18.70 39.35 -1.38
CA SER A 267 -19.91 39.67 -0.59
C SER A 267 -20.45 38.60 0.38
N GLN A 268 -20.10 38.71 1.66
CA GLN A 268 -20.97 38.25 2.76
C GLN A 268 -22.17 39.18 2.89
N ASP A 269 -23.38 38.63 2.83
CA ASP A 269 -24.54 39.27 3.47
C ASP A 269 -24.43 39.13 4.99
N ARG A 270 -24.38 40.27 5.70
CA ARG A 270 -24.68 40.35 7.14
C ARG A 270 -25.86 41.30 7.34
N PRO A 271 -26.80 40.99 8.26
CA PRO A 271 -27.93 41.87 8.53
C PRO A 271 -27.50 43.13 9.29
N GLU A 272 -28.26 44.20 9.04
CA GLU A 272 -28.02 45.54 9.56
C GLU A 272 -28.18 45.67 11.09
N ARG A 273 -27.33 46.52 11.70
CA ARG A 273 -27.75 47.44 12.78
C ARG A 273 -26.67 48.50 13.02
N GLY A 274 -27.00 49.78 12.83
CA GLY A 274 -26.06 50.89 13.05
C GLY A 274 -26.73 52.22 13.39
N GLY A 275 -26.28 52.84 14.50
CA GLY A 275 -26.63 54.22 14.90
C GLY A 275 -28.05 54.40 15.49
N ARG A 276 -28.44 55.51 16.13
CA ARG A 276 -27.82 56.74 16.70
C ARG A 276 -28.88 57.32 17.68
N HIS A 277 -28.63 58.19 18.66
CA HIS A 277 -27.46 58.98 19.11
C HIS A 277 -27.60 59.25 20.63
N GLY A 278 -26.61 59.86 21.30
CA GLY A 278 -26.71 60.25 22.72
C GLY A 278 -27.35 61.63 22.97
N GLN A 279 -27.85 61.88 24.18
CA GLN A 279 -28.14 63.22 24.71
C GLN A 279 -27.89 63.29 26.23
N ILE A 280 -27.53 64.49 26.70
CA ILE A 280 -26.99 64.78 28.03
C ILE A 280 -28.11 65.27 28.98
N ARG A 281 -28.07 64.86 30.25
CA ARG A 281 -28.51 65.67 31.41
C ARG A 281 -27.98 65.09 32.73
N GLU A 282 -27.31 65.93 33.51
CA GLU A 282 -27.00 65.76 34.94
C GLU A 282 -28.22 66.18 35.80
N PRO A 283 -28.10 66.22 37.14
CA PRO A 283 -27.74 65.15 38.08
C PRO A 283 -28.89 64.92 39.08
N ASP A 284 -28.71 64.10 40.12
CA ASP A 284 -29.10 64.49 41.49
C ASP A 284 -28.47 63.59 42.56
N GLN A 285 -28.45 64.10 43.79
CA GLN A 285 -27.82 63.51 44.98
C GLN A 285 -28.78 62.59 45.74
N GLU A 286 -28.24 61.66 46.55
CA GLU A 286 -28.48 61.50 47.99
C GLU A 286 -28.37 60.04 48.47
N SER A 287 -27.64 59.84 49.57
CA SER A 287 -27.74 58.72 50.54
C SER A 287 -27.55 57.27 50.02
N GLY A 288 -26.98 56.35 50.80
CA GLY A 288 -26.40 56.45 52.13
C GLY A 288 -25.96 55.06 52.62
N GLU A 289 -25.10 55.04 53.63
CA GLU A 289 -24.90 54.01 54.67
C GLU A 289 -24.93 52.51 54.25
N GLU A 290 -23.80 51.80 54.33
CA GLU A 290 -23.21 51.20 55.55
C GLU A 290 -23.73 49.76 55.78
N TYR A 291 -22.86 48.75 55.65
CA TYR A 291 -22.40 47.90 56.76
C TYR A 291 -21.46 46.78 56.29
N LEU A 292 -20.43 46.52 57.10
CA LEU A 292 -19.52 45.37 56.94
C LEU A 292 -20.13 44.07 57.48
N GLY A 293 -19.90 42.99 56.74
CA GLY A 293 -19.32 41.72 57.24
C GLY A 293 -20.05 40.92 58.34
N GLN A 294 -20.44 39.69 57.98
CA GLN A 294 -19.77 38.47 58.47
C GLN A 294 -19.98 37.31 57.49
#